data_AF-A0AAP1WE52-F1
#
_entry.id   AF-A0AAP1WE52-F1
#
_cell.length_a   1.000
_cell.length_b   1.000
_cell.length_c   1.000
_cell.angle_alpha   90.00
_cell.angle_beta   90.00
_cell.angle_gamma   90.00
#
_symmetry.space_group_name_H-M   'P 1'
#
loop_
_entity.id
_entity.type
_entity.pdbx_description
1 polymer ?
#
loop_
_entity_poly.entity_id
_entity_poly.type
_entity_poly.pdbx_seq_one_letter_code
_entity_poly.pdbx_strand_id
1 'polypeptide(L)'
;MALTDKQEMFCREYLIDLNATQAAIRAGYSAKTANRTASENLSKHDIKLRIAELKAQRNDLVGINAEYVLNRLIEIDQMDVLDILLQNGELKPIKDWPKVWRTTLSGMDVVEMVSADSAALLKKIKWPDKVKNLELLGKHVSVQAFKEQASHELTGKDGGAIQIETSPMSTLFGK
;
A
#
# COMPACT_ATOMS: atom_id res chain seq x y z
N MET A 1 -25.43 13.32 2.57
CA MET A 1 -26.83 12.79 2.55
C MET A 1 -26.76 11.29 2.85
N ALA A 2 -27.86 10.65 3.27
CA ALA A 2 -27.85 9.19 3.42
C ALA A 2 -27.82 8.51 2.04
N LEU A 3 -27.00 7.47 1.88
CA LEU A 3 -26.94 6.67 0.66
C LEU A 3 -28.24 5.90 0.46
N THR A 4 -28.70 5.81 -0.79
CA THR A 4 -29.80 4.89 -1.15
C THR A 4 -29.34 3.45 -1.13
N ASP A 5 -30.26 2.49 -0.96
CA ASP A 5 -29.94 1.06 -0.94
C ASP A 5 -29.18 0.59 -2.19
N LYS A 6 -29.54 1.12 -3.37
CA LYS A 6 -28.82 0.81 -4.63
C LYS A 6 -27.40 1.37 -4.65
N GLN A 7 -27.17 2.53 -4.05
CA GLN A 7 -25.83 3.10 -3.96
C GLN A 7 -24.97 2.36 -2.92
N GLU A 8 -25.55 1.97 -1.79
CA GLU A 8 -24.87 1.12 -0.81
C GLU A 8 -24.50 -0.24 -1.42
N MET A 9 -25.43 -0.87 -2.16
CA MET A 9 -25.16 -2.12 -2.88
C MET A 9 -24.06 -1.95 -3.92
N PHE A 10 -24.09 -0.85 -4.69
CA PHE A 10 -23.03 -0.51 -5.63
C PHE A 10 -21.66 -0.43 -4.96
N CYS A 11 -21.56 0.20 -3.79
CA CYS A 11 -20.29 0.31 -3.05
C CYS A 11 -19.74 -1.07 -2.67
N ARG A 12 -20.60 -1.99 -2.21
CA ARG A 12 -20.23 -3.36 -1.83
C ARG A 12 -19.80 -4.18 -3.03
N GLU A 13 -20.59 -4.14 -4.10
CA GLU A 13 -20.33 -4.87 -5.35
C GLU A 13 -19.06 -4.39 -6.06
N TYR A 14 -18.77 -3.09 -5.97
CA TYR A 14 -17.55 -2.51 -6.54
C TYR A 14 -16.29 -3.05 -5.87
N LEU A 15 -16.34 -3.37 -4.58
CA LEU A 15 -15.16 -3.89 -3.86
C LEU A 15 -14.82 -5.35 -4.19
N ILE A 16 -15.67 -6.06 -4.92
CA ILE A 16 -15.39 -7.45 -5.29
C ILE A 16 -14.26 -7.51 -6.34
N ASP A 17 -14.35 -6.69 -7.38
CA ASP A 17 -13.46 -6.75 -8.55
C ASP A 17 -12.99 -5.37 -9.05
N LEU A 18 -13.39 -4.29 -8.37
CA LEU A 18 -13.13 -2.90 -8.78
C LEU A 18 -13.66 -2.57 -10.18
N ASN A 19 -14.67 -3.32 -10.65
CA ASN A 19 -15.33 -3.08 -11.92
C ASN A 19 -16.64 -2.30 -11.71
N ALA A 20 -16.60 -1.01 -12.02
CA ALA A 20 -17.72 -0.10 -11.75
C ALA A 20 -18.98 -0.47 -12.56
N THR A 21 -18.83 -0.84 -13.83
CA THR A 21 -19.97 -1.20 -14.68
C THR A 21 -20.63 -2.49 -14.18
N GLN A 22 -19.85 -3.51 -13.84
CA GLN A 22 -20.39 -4.76 -13.30
C GLN A 22 -21.01 -4.55 -11.92
N ALA A 23 -20.41 -3.70 -11.08
CA ALA A 23 -20.98 -3.34 -9.79
C ALA A 23 -22.35 -2.66 -9.92
N ALA A 24 -22.53 -1.78 -10.91
CA ALA A 24 -23.83 -1.17 -11.19
C ALA A 24 -24.87 -2.20 -11.65
N ILE A 25 -24.48 -3.18 -12.47
CA ILE A 25 -25.39 -4.25 -12.91
C ILE A 25 -25.81 -5.10 -11.70
N ARG A 26 -24.85 -5.55 -10.88
CA ARG A 26 -25.12 -6.36 -9.68
C ARG A 26 -25.93 -5.62 -8.62
N ALA A 27 -25.75 -4.29 -8.51
CA ALA A 27 -26.54 -3.42 -7.65
C ALA A 27 -27.97 -3.14 -8.17
N GLY A 28 -28.38 -3.72 -9.30
CA GLY A 28 -29.74 -3.61 -9.82
C GLY A 28 -30.01 -2.31 -10.60
N TYR A 29 -28.98 -1.70 -11.19
CA TYR A 29 -29.15 -0.68 -12.21
C TYR A 29 -29.36 -1.31 -13.60
N SER A 30 -29.95 -0.55 -14.51
CA SER A 30 -30.18 -1.01 -15.89
C SER A 30 -28.86 -1.35 -16.58
N ALA A 31 -28.74 -2.58 -17.10
CA ALA A 31 -27.55 -3.02 -17.82
C ALA A 31 -27.24 -2.13 -19.04
N LYS A 32 -28.27 -1.59 -19.71
CA LYS A 32 -28.11 -0.70 -20.88
C LYS A 32 -27.40 0.61 -20.54
N THR A 33 -27.56 1.10 -19.30
CA THR A 33 -27.02 2.39 -18.86
C THR A 33 -26.04 2.25 -17.68
N ALA A 34 -25.60 1.02 -17.39
CA ALA A 34 -24.77 0.70 -16.23
C ALA A 34 -23.45 1.48 -16.24
N ASN A 35 -22.79 1.59 -17.40
CA ASN A 35 -21.53 2.33 -17.52
C ASN A 35 -21.68 3.82 -17.12
N ARG A 36 -22.71 4.50 -17.67
CA ARG A 36 -22.99 5.90 -17.33
C ARG A 36 -23.33 6.07 -15.85
N THR A 37 -24.17 5.17 -15.33
CA THR A 37 -24.57 5.20 -13.91
C THR A 37 -23.40 4.94 -12.98
N ALA A 38 -22.51 4.02 -13.34
CA ALA A 38 -21.30 3.72 -12.60
C ALA A 38 -20.35 4.93 -12.54
N SER A 39 -20.13 5.59 -13.68
CA SER A 39 -19.33 6.82 -13.75
C SER A 39 -19.92 7.95 -12.89
N GLU A 40 -21.25 8.14 -12.96
CA GLU A 40 -21.95 9.11 -12.12
C GLU A 40 -21.88 8.75 -10.63
N ASN A 41 -22.02 7.48 -10.27
CA ASN A 41 -21.90 7.04 -8.89
C ASN A 41 -20.48 7.27 -8.36
N LEU A 42 -19.45 6.97 -9.16
CA LEU A 42 -18.06 7.21 -8.77
C LEU A 42 -17.70 8.69 -8.70
N SER A 43 -18.48 9.62 -9.29
CA SER A 43 -18.22 11.05 -9.16
C SER A 43 -18.79 11.64 -7.86
N LYS A 44 -19.85 11.03 -7.29
CA LYS A 44 -20.52 11.49 -6.05
C LYS A 44 -19.63 11.33 -4.82
N HIS A 45 -19.51 12.40 -4.04
CA HIS A 45 -18.66 12.44 -2.84
C HIS A 45 -19.08 11.40 -1.79
N ASP A 46 -20.37 11.31 -1.47
CA ASP A 46 -20.91 10.35 -0.49
C ASP A 46 -20.57 8.89 -0.84
N ILE A 47 -20.58 8.53 -2.13
CA ILE A 47 -20.22 7.18 -2.61
C ILE A 47 -18.71 6.94 -2.50
N LYS A 48 -17.88 7.93 -2.86
CA LYS A 48 -16.42 7.83 -2.70
C LYS A 48 -16.03 7.62 -1.23
N LEU A 49 -16.64 8.38 -0.32
CA LEU A 49 -16.44 8.21 1.12
C LEU A 49 -16.83 6.81 1.58
N ARG A 50 -18.00 6.32 1.15
CA ARG A 50 -18.45 4.98 1.53
C ARG A 50 -17.55 3.86 1.03
N ILE A 51 -17.06 3.96 -0.20
CA ILE A 51 -16.08 3.02 -0.74
C ILE A 51 -14.78 3.06 0.08
N ALA A 52 -14.32 4.24 0.48
CA ALA A 52 -13.13 4.39 1.32
C ALA A 52 -13.31 3.74 2.71
N GLU A 53 -14.47 3.95 3.36
CA GLU A 53 -14.83 3.29 4.61
C GLU A 53 -14.84 1.77 4.49
N LEU A 54 -15.50 1.22 3.46
CA LEU A 54 -15.57 -0.22 3.26
C LEU A 54 -14.19 -0.83 2.94
N LYS A 55 -13.31 -0.09 2.25
CA LYS A 55 -11.89 -0.49 2.08
C LYS A 55 -11.16 -0.53 3.41
N ALA A 56 -11.33 0.49 4.24
CA ALA A 56 -10.73 0.52 5.58
C ALA A 56 -11.22 -0.66 6.43
N GLN A 57 -12.53 -0.91 6.48
CA GLN A 57 -13.13 -2.04 7.20
C GLN A 57 -12.60 -3.39 6.70
N ARG A 58 -12.50 -3.60 5.38
CA ARG A 58 -11.91 -4.83 4.84
C ARG A 58 -10.44 -4.98 5.28
N ASN A 59 -9.67 -3.90 5.22
CA ASN A 59 -8.28 -3.90 5.62
C ASN A 59 -8.12 -4.23 7.11
N ASP A 60 -9.00 -3.71 7.96
CA ASP A 60 -9.01 -4.00 9.40
C ASP A 60 -9.39 -5.46 9.68
N LEU A 61 -10.37 -6.00 8.94
CA LEU A 61 -10.77 -7.41 9.05
C LEU A 61 -9.68 -8.38 8.60
N VAL A 62 -8.98 -8.07 7.50
CA VAL A 62 -7.90 -8.92 6.97
C VAL A 62 -6.60 -8.71 7.76
N GLY A 63 -6.46 -7.57 8.44
CA GLY A 63 -5.27 -7.20 9.21
C GLY A 63 -4.04 -6.88 8.35
N ILE A 64 -4.17 -6.84 7.03
CA ILE A 64 -3.10 -6.51 6.08
C ILE A 64 -3.37 -5.09 5.56
N ASN A 65 -3.09 -4.10 6.39
CA ASN A 65 -3.23 -2.69 6.07
C ASN A 65 -1.85 -2.02 5.89
N ALA A 66 -1.82 -0.72 5.63
CA ALA A 66 -0.57 0.02 5.47
C ALA A 66 0.31 -0.08 6.73
N GLU A 67 -0.30 -0.04 7.91
CA GLU A 67 0.41 -0.19 9.19
C GLU A 67 1.05 -1.57 9.33
N TYR A 68 0.36 -2.64 8.97
CA TYR A 68 0.92 -4.00 8.94
C TYR A 68 2.18 -4.07 8.06
N VAL A 69 2.13 -3.52 6.85
CA VAL A 69 3.28 -3.50 5.94
C VAL A 69 4.44 -2.71 6.54
N LEU A 70 4.15 -1.54 7.13
CA LEU A 70 5.16 -0.70 7.77
C LEU A 70 5.83 -1.43 8.95
N ASN A 71 5.04 -2.02 9.83
CA ASN A 71 5.53 -2.77 10.99
C ASN A 71 6.40 -3.96 10.56
N ARG A 72 6.01 -4.68 9.50
CA ARG A 72 6.82 -5.78 8.95
C ARG A 72 8.17 -5.31 8.39
N LEU A 73 8.20 -4.16 7.74
CA LEU A 73 9.45 -3.58 7.25
C LEU A 73 10.34 -3.10 8.41
N ILE A 74 9.75 -2.53 9.47
CA ILE A 74 10.48 -2.13 10.70
C ILE A 74 11.08 -3.37 11.39
N GLU A 75 10.31 -4.46 11.53
CA GLU A 75 10.80 -5.71 12.10
C GLU A 75 12.05 -6.22 11.36
N ILE A 76 12.07 -6.14 10.03
CA ILE A 76 13.20 -6.57 9.19
C ILE A 76 14.41 -5.64 9.39
N ASP A 77 14.16 -4.33 9.47
CA ASP A 77 15.22 -3.32 9.66
C ASP A 77 15.97 -3.54 10.99
N GLN A 78 15.19 -3.78 12.04
CA GLN A 78 15.66 -3.95 13.41
C GLN A 78 16.31 -5.31 13.71
N MET A 79 16.32 -6.25 12.76
CA MET A 79 16.96 -7.56 12.94
C MET A 79 18.44 -7.41 13.30
N ASP A 80 18.87 -7.97 14.43
CA ASP A 80 20.26 -8.02 14.86
C ASP A 80 20.78 -9.46 14.84
N VAL A 81 21.95 -9.68 14.22
CA VAL A 81 22.56 -11.01 14.14
C VAL A 81 22.84 -11.59 15.54
N LEU A 82 23.08 -10.73 16.54
CA LEU A 82 23.27 -11.16 17.92
C LEU A 82 22.05 -11.88 18.52
N ASP A 83 20.85 -11.66 17.95
CA ASP A 83 19.64 -12.38 18.35
C ASP A 83 19.77 -13.90 18.16
N ILE A 84 20.56 -14.33 17.17
CA ILE A 84 20.68 -15.73 16.77
C ILE A 84 22.08 -16.32 17.03
N LEU A 85 22.99 -15.56 17.66
CA LEU A 85 24.33 -16.03 18.01
C LEU A 85 24.50 -16.30 19.51
N LEU A 86 25.18 -17.39 19.84
CA LEU A 86 25.71 -17.68 21.17
C LEU A 86 26.93 -16.76 21.45
N GLN A 87 27.33 -16.66 22.72
CA GLN A 87 28.48 -15.82 23.11
C GLN A 87 29.81 -16.25 22.47
N ASN A 88 29.93 -17.52 22.09
CA ASN A 88 31.08 -18.08 21.39
C ASN A 88 31.05 -17.84 19.86
N GLY A 89 30.02 -17.16 19.33
CA GLY A 89 29.85 -16.89 17.90
C GLY A 89 29.17 -18.00 17.11
N GLU A 90 28.75 -19.10 17.74
CA GLU A 90 27.97 -20.15 17.07
C GLU A 90 26.50 -19.77 16.94
N LEU A 91 25.81 -20.32 15.93
CA LEU A 91 24.38 -20.13 15.79
C LEU A 91 23.61 -20.84 16.91
N LYS A 92 22.67 -20.13 17.54
CA LYS A 92 21.68 -20.73 18.43
C LYS A 92 20.88 -21.82 17.69
N PRO A 93 20.30 -22.80 18.40
CA PRO A 93 19.30 -23.68 17.82
C PRO A 93 18.12 -22.89 17.22
N ILE A 94 17.60 -23.31 16.06
CA ILE A 94 16.52 -22.59 15.32
C ILE A 94 15.28 -22.38 16.19
N LYS A 95 14.97 -23.32 17.11
CA LYS A 95 13.86 -23.18 18.06
C LYS A 95 13.97 -21.94 18.96
N ASP A 96 15.19 -21.48 19.19
CA ASP A 96 15.50 -20.34 20.06
C ASP A 96 15.60 -19.04 19.24
N TRP A 97 15.41 -19.10 17.93
CA TRP A 97 15.40 -17.91 17.08
C TRP A 97 14.09 -17.14 17.21
N PRO A 98 14.14 -15.80 17.28
CA PRO A 98 12.94 -14.98 17.20
C PRO A 98 12.14 -15.27 15.92
N LYS A 99 10.82 -15.04 15.97
CA LYS A 99 9.94 -15.33 14.83
C LYS A 99 10.35 -14.59 13.56
N VAL A 100 10.80 -13.33 13.69
CA VAL A 100 11.26 -12.53 12.56
C VAL A 100 12.36 -13.28 11.79
N TRP A 101 13.41 -13.73 12.49
CA TRP A 101 14.50 -14.54 11.95
C TRP A 101 14.05 -15.85 11.27
N ARG A 102 12.95 -16.46 11.70
CA ARG A 102 12.43 -17.69 11.07
C ARG A 102 11.61 -17.45 9.82
N THR A 103 11.11 -16.22 9.62
CA THR A 103 10.11 -15.91 8.59
C THR A 103 10.59 -14.91 7.54
N THR A 104 11.76 -14.29 7.72
CA THR A 104 12.27 -13.23 6.84
C THR A 104 13.61 -13.53 6.15
N LEU A 105 14.17 -14.73 6.35
CA LEU A 105 15.43 -15.09 5.69
C LEU A 105 15.25 -15.18 4.17
N SER A 106 16.22 -14.64 3.44
CA SER A 106 16.28 -14.77 1.97
C SER A 106 16.67 -16.17 1.52
N GLY A 107 17.28 -16.95 2.41
CA GLY A 107 17.65 -18.35 2.16
C GLY A 107 18.56 -18.92 3.24
N MET A 108 18.62 -20.24 3.31
CA MET A 108 19.53 -20.98 4.19
C MET A 108 20.05 -22.19 3.43
N ASP A 109 21.37 -22.24 3.21
CA ASP A 109 22.02 -23.38 2.59
C ASP A 109 22.61 -24.24 3.72
N VAL A 110 22.23 -25.51 3.78
CA VAL A 110 22.77 -26.50 4.73
C VAL A 110 23.66 -27.44 3.96
N VAL A 111 24.95 -27.38 4.22
CA VAL A 111 25.96 -28.22 3.58
C VAL A 111 26.47 -29.21 4.61
N GLU A 112 26.21 -30.49 4.38
CA GLU A 112 26.78 -31.57 5.16
C GLU A 112 28.12 -31.98 4.52
N MET A 113 29.21 -31.81 5.27
CA MET A 113 30.54 -32.19 4.85
C MET A 113 30.95 -33.43 5.64
N VAL A 114 31.02 -34.56 4.95
CA VAL A 114 31.47 -35.83 5.53
C VAL A 114 32.95 -35.99 5.20
N SER A 115 33.80 -36.05 6.23
CA SER A 115 35.19 -36.49 6.14
C SER A 115 35.32 -37.89 6.75
N ALA A 116 36.40 -38.60 6.43
CA ALA A 116 36.63 -39.99 6.85
C ALA A 116 36.52 -40.20 8.38
N ASP A 117 36.82 -39.16 9.18
CA ASP A 117 36.86 -39.22 10.64
C ASP A 117 35.89 -38.26 11.34
N SER A 118 35.16 -37.40 10.59
CA SER A 118 34.19 -36.47 11.18
C SER A 118 33.18 -35.93 10.16
N ALA A 119 31.93 -35.76 10.60
CA ALA A 119 30.90 -35.04 9.87
C ALA A 119 30.77 -33.61 10.41
N ALA A 120 30.88 -32.61 9.54
CA ALA A 120 30.68 -31.20 9.87
C ALA A 120 29.49 -30.65 9.07
N LEU A 121 28.61 -29.91 9.74
CA LEU A 121 27.41 -29.34 9.12
C LEU A 121 27.57 -27.82 9.03
N LEU A 122 27.81 -27.32 7.82
CA LEU A 122 27.99 -25.90 7.54
C LEU A 122 26.64 -25.27 7.18
N LYS A 123 26.25 -24.23 7.91
CA LYS A 123 25.01 -23.48 7.66
C LYS A 123 25.37 -22.10 7.12
N LYS A 124 25.00 -21.82 5.87
CA LYS A 124 25.13 -20.49 5.27
C LYS A 124 23.77 -19.81 5.27
N ILE A 125 23.66 -18.68 5.95
CA ILE A 125 22.43 -17.89 6.03
C ILE A 125 22.52 -16.72 5.05
N LYS A 126 21.46 -16.51 4.24
CA LYS A 126 21.31 -15.33 3.37
C LYS A 126 20.38 -14.34 4.04
N TRP A 127 20.91 -13.17 4.35
CA TRP A 127 20.19 -12.09 5.03
C TRP A 127 19.13 -11.45 4.12
N PRO A 128 18.05 -10.89 4.68
CA PRO A 128 17.22 -9.94 3.95
C PRO A 128 18.04 -8.73 3.52
N ASP A 129 17.76 -8.22 2.32
CA ASP A 129 18.41 -7.01 1.82
C ASP A 129 17.92 -5.79 2.61
N LYS A 130 18.75 -5.34 3.55
CA LYS A 130 18.43 -4.20 4.42
C LYS A 130 18.35 -2.87 3.65
N VAL A 131 19.11 -2.72 2.57
CA VAL A 131 19.05 -1.50 1.75
C VAL A 131 17.74 -1.45 1.00
N LYS A 132 17.33 -2.58 0.41
CA LYS A 132 16.01 -2.68 -0.23
C LYS A 132 14.88 -2.48 0.77
N ASN A 133 15.03 -2.97 2.00
CA ASN A 133 14.06 -2.78 3.06
C ASN A 133 13.89 -1.29 3.44
N LEU A 134 14.98 -0.54 3.58
CA LEU A 134 14.95 0.91 3.82
C LEU A 134 14.33 1.68 2.64
N GLU A 135 14.60 1.25 1.40
CA GLU A 135 13.97 1.82 0.21
C GLU A 135 12.44 1.62 0.26
N LEU A 136 11.98 0.42 0.62
CA LEU A 136 10.55 0.11 0.75
C LEU A 136 9.91 0.87 1.93
N LEU A 137 10.61 1.04 3.05
CA LEU A 137 10.19 1.88 4.16
C LEU A 137 9.96 3.33 3.70
N GLY A 138 10.93 3.92 3.01
CA GLY A 138 10.79 5.29 2.53
C GLY A 138 9.73 5.46 1.44
N LYS A 139 9.45 4.42 0.64
CA LYS A 139 8.36 4.40 -0.36
C LYS A 139 6.98 4.14 0.22
N HIS A 140 6.88 3.76 1.49
CA HIS A 140 5.60 3.49 2.15
C HIS A 140 4.68 4.71 2.08
N VAL A 141 3.37 4.47 1.91
CA VAL A 141 2.36 5.52 1.71
C VAL A 141 2.27 6.53 2.86
N SER A 142 2.65 6.17 4.07
CA SER A 142 2.67 7.07 5.23
C SER A 142 4.02 7.77 5.40
N VAL A 143 5.13 7.11 5.03
CA VAL A 143 6.49 7.64 5.21
C VAL A 143 6.86 8.62 4.09
N GLN A 144 6.63 8.24 2.83
CA GLN A 144 6.88 9.06 1.63
C GLN A 144 8.26 9.78 1.59
N ALA A 145 9.31 9.22 2.18
CA ALA A 145 10.62 9.86 2.35
C ALA A 145 11.33 10.21 1.03
N PHE A 146 10.96 9.54 -0.06
CA PHE A 146 11.53 9.77 -1.40
C PHE A 146 10.59 10.51 -2.35
N LYS A 147 9.48 11.05 -1.85
CA LYS A 147 8.54 11.79 -2.69
C LYS A 147 9.19 13.11 -3.10
N GLU A 148 9.45 13.27 -4.39
CA GLU A 148 9.83 14.56 -4.94
C GLU A 148 8.73 15.57 -4.60
N GLN A 149 9.10 16.69 -3.97
CA GLN A 149 8.19 17.82 -3.81
C GLN A 149 7.93 18.40 -5.19
N ALA A 150 6.90 17.91 -5.87
CA ALA A 150 6.32 18.64 -6.99
C ALA A 150 5.60 19.87 -6.42
N SER A 151 6.31 21.01 -6.31
CA SER A 151 5.66 22.29 -6.12
C SER A 151 4.91 22.62 -7.41
N HIS A 152 3.59 22.45 -7.40
CA HIS A 152 2.75 23.06 -8.42
C HIS A 152 2.64 24.55 -8.11
N GLU A 153 3.64 25.32 -8.53
CA GLU A 153 3.52 26.77 -8.59
C GLU A 153 2.59 27.11 -9.76
N LEU A 154 1.45 27.73 -9.45
CA LEU A 154 0.57 28.30 -10.46
C LEU A 154 1.28 29.52 -11.04
N THR A 155 1.84 29.36 -12.23
CA THR A 155 2.47 30.44 -13.00
C THR A 155 1.60 30.84 -14.18
N GLY A 156 1.77 32.07 -14.65
CA GLY A 156 1.14 32.55 -15.88
C GLY A 156 1.63 31.78 -17.11
N LYS A 157 1.01 32.04 -18.26
CA LYS A 157 1.22 31.32 -19.54
C LYS A 157 2.70 31.15 -19.95
N ASP A 158 3.58 32.03 -19.48
CA ASP A 158 5.02 32.05 -19.79
C ASP A 158 5.92 31.89 -18.55
N GLY A 159 5.41 31.30 -17.45
CA GLY A 159 6.16 31.15 -16.19
C GLY A 159 6.24 32.41 -15.34
N GLY A 160 5.68 33.53 -15.81
CA GLY A 160 5.57 34.79 -15.06
C GLY A 160 4.42 34.82 -14.05
N ALA A 161 4.16 35.99 -13.46
CA ALA A 161 3.04 36.18 -12.54
C ALA A 161 1.68 35.88 -13.21
N ILE A 162 0.73 35.34 -12.44
CA ILE A 162 -0.66 35.13 -12.90
C ILE A 162 -1.27 36.49 -13.24
N GLN A 163 -1.68 36.66 -14.50
CA GLN A 163 -2.43 37.83 -14.93
C GLN A 163 -3.89 37.65 -14.52
N ILE A 164 -4.38 38.54 -13.66
CA ILE A 164 -5.79 38.56 -13.24
C ILE A 164 -6.49 39.61 -14.11
N GLU A 165 -7.24 39.18 -15.12
CA GLU A 165 -8.12 40.07 -15.87
C GLU A 165 -9.43 40.27 -15.10
N THR A 166 -9.58 41.41 -14.44
CA THR A 166 -10.86 41.80 -13.85
C THR A 166 -11.70 42.53 -14.90
N SER A 167 -12.66 41.83 -15.49
CA SER A 167 -13.67 42.48 -16.34
C SER A 167 -14.79 43.05 -15.47
N PRO A 168 -15.14 44.35 -15.59
CA PRO A 168 -16.27 44.90 -14.86
C PRO A 168 -17.58 44.23 -15.33
N MET A 169 -18.48 43.97 -14.38
CA MET A 169 -19.72 43.22 -14.63
C MET A 169 -20.64 43.92 -15.66
N SER A 170 -20.47 45.24 -15.86
CA SER A 170 -21.17 46.05 -16.86
C SER A 170 -20.84 45.68 -18.32
N THR A 171 -19.75 44.95 -18.56
CA THR A 171 -19.31 44.51 -19.90
C THR A 171 -19.82 43.12 -20.29
N LEU A 172 -20.36 42.34 -19.35
CA LEU A 172 -20.89 40.99 -19.59
C LEU A 172 -22.37 40.98 -19.96
N PHE A 173 -23.10 42.03 -19.60
CA PHE A 173 -24.50 42.24 -19.96
C PHE A 173 -24.57 43.46 -20.87
N GLY A 174 -24.34 43.25 -22.17
CA GLY A 174 -24.48 44.29 -23.18
C GLY A 174 -25.87 44.94 -23.15
N LYS A 175 -25.93 46.24 -23.47
CA LYS A 175 -27.18 46.95 -23.75
C LYS A 175 -27.91 46.35 -24.94
#